data_AF-W2TD16-F1
#
_entry.id   AF-W2TD16-F1
#
_cell.length_a   1.000
_cell.length_b   1.000
_cell.length_c   1.000
_cell.angle_alpha   90.00
_cell.angle_beta   90.00
_cell.angle_gamma   90.00
#
_symmetry.space_group_name_H-M   'P 1'
#
loop_
_entity.id
_entity.type
_entity.pdbx_description
1 polymer ?
#
loop_
_entity_poly.entity_id
_entity_poly.type
_entity_poly.pdbx_seq_one_letter_code
_entity_poly.pdbx_strand_id
1 'polypeptide(L)'
;MFQGKSFAKVDLMTAEAQRTIYAGRSEFLFEVVRPINNRVKHFASNIQVRTHLYKDVDRSLAKKRFDRISLKFPELDWPSLTKEKFIVVTFGSLAMAENMPLNFAQKLIDTFSHSPSKVIWQTNSDPASLLWNRNVTIPKNVVLTRWAPIKEMLAHPNLQYLICHGGINTINELLLFGVPWIGVYLQ
;
A
#
# COMPACT_ATOMS: atom_id res chain seq x y z
N MET A 1 -2.26 -24.58 -10.35
CA MET A 1 -1.18 -24.03 -11.19
C MET A 1 -0.31 -22.96 -10.50
N PHE A 2 -0.20 -22.87 -9.16
CA PHE A 2 0.91 -22.12 -8.52
C PHE A 2 1.21 -22.72 -7.13
N GLN A 3 2.04 -23.76 -7.09
CA GLN A 3 2.45 -24.47 -5.87
C GLN A 3 3.98 -24.36 -5.64
N GLY A 4 4.60 -23.28 -6.15
CA GLY A 4 6.06 -23.18 -6.28
C GLY A 4 6.75 -22.10 -5.44
N LYS A 5 6.09 -21.45 -4.48
CA LYS A 5 6.76 -20.45 -3.62
C LYS A 5 6.34 -20.65 -2.16
N SER A 6 7.31 -20.83 -1.27
CA SER A 6 7.16 -21.01 0.19
C SER A 6 6.60 -19.74 0.87
N PHE A 7 5.31 -19.50 0.64
CA PHE A 7 4.51 -18.57 1.41
C PHE A 7 3.73 -19.35 2.47
N ALA A 8 3.51 -18.74 3.63
CA ALA A 8 2.65 -19.32 4.66
C ALA A 8 1.28 -19.61 4.07
N LYS A 9 0.74 -20.81 4.35
CA LYS A 9 -0.58 -21.23 3.87
C LYS A 9 -1.61 -20.45 4.68
N VAL A 10 -2.11 -19.35 4.11
CA VAL A 10 -3.21 -18.58 4.71
C VAL A 10 -4.49 -19.38 4.46
N ASP A 11 -5.18 -19.75 5.54
CA ASP A 11 -6.54 -20.29 5.46
C ASP A 11 -7.49 -19.18 5.05
N LEU A 12 -7.58 -19.00 3.73
CA LEU A 12 -8.35 -17.95 3.07
C LEU A 12 -9.81 -17.97 3.48
N MET A 13 -10.42 -19.16 3.60
CA MET A 13 -11.83 -19.30 3.94
C MET A 13 -12.12 -18.77 5.35
N THR A 14 -11.27 -19.11 6.31
CA THR A 14 -11.39 -18.62 7.69
C THR A 14 -11.10 -17.12 7.79
N ALA A 15 -10.12 -16.61 7.03
CA ALA A 15 -9.78 -15.19 7.01
C ALA A 15 -10.83 -14.31 6.31
N GLU A 16 -11.60 -14.88 5.37
CA GLU A 16 -12.72 -14.23 4.69
C GLU A 16 -13.98 -14.21 5.57
N ALA A 17 -14.27 -15.32 6.29
CA ALA A 17 -15.44 -15.45 7.16
C ALA A 17 -15.44 -14.50 8.39
N GLN A 18 -14.28 -13.99 8.79
CA GLN A 18 -14.14 -13.06 9.92
C GLN A 18 -14.32 -11.58 9.55
N ARG A 19 -14.60 -11.25 8.29
CA ARG A 19 -14.75 -9.86 7.83
C ARG A 19 -16.22 -9.45 7.79
N THR A 20 -16.52 -8.25 8.27
CA THR A 20 -17.89 -7.68 8.28
C THR A 20 -18.49 -7.48 6.88
N ILE A 21 -17.67 -7.50 5.83
CA ILE A 21 -18.11 -7.40 4.43
C ILE A 21 -17.40 -8.49 3.62
N TYR A 22 -18.19 -9.32 2.94
CA TYR A 22 -17.75 -10.37 2.02
C TYR A 22 -17.64 -9.81 0.60
N ALA A 23 -16.49 -10.01 -0.04
CA ALA A 23 -16.31 -9.78 -1.47
C ALA A 23 -15.55 -10.97 -2.05
N GLY A 24 -16.26 -11.88 -2.71
CA GLY A 24 -15.69 -13.04 -3.37
C GLY A 24 -14.88 -12.63 -4.61
N ARG A 25 -13.93 -13.48 -5.03
CA ARG A 25 -13.05 -13.25 -6.18
C ARG A 25 -13.77 -13.10 -7.53
N SER A 26 -15.06 -13.42 -7.59
CA SER A 26 -15.87 -13.45 -8.81
C SER A 26 -16.99 -12.40 -8.83
N GLU A 27 -17.25 -11.73 -7.71
CA GLU A 27 -18.40 -10.83 -7.53
C GLU A 27 -17.93 -9.49 -6.97
N PHE A 28 -17.27 -8.73 -7.83
CA PHE A 28 -17.26 -7.26 -7.74
C PHE A 28 -18.26 -6.72 -8.76
N LEU A 29 -19.53 -7.12 -8.65
CA LEU A 29 -20.62 -6.40 -9.29
C LEU A 29 -20.94 -5.18 -8.41
N PHE A 30 -20.26 -4.06 -8.66
CA PHE A 30 -20.80 -2.76 -8.28
C PHE A 30 -21.95 -2.48 -9.26
N GLU A 31 -23.17 -2.25 -8.78
CA GLU A 31 -24.24 -1.75 -9.63
C GLU A 31 -23.81 -0.52 -10.43
N VAL A 32 -24.35 -0.41 -11.65
CA VAL A 32 -24.08 0.67 -12.59
C VAL A 32 -24.88 1.91 -12.19
N VAL A 33 -24.20 2.98 -11.77
CA VAL A 33 -24.68 4.33 -12.05
C VAL A 33 -23.51 5.12 -12.64
N ARG A 34 -23.56 5.27 -13.97
CA ARG A 34 -23.24 6.42 -14.83
C ARG A 34 -22.09 7.39 -14.45
N PRO A 35 -21.48 8.05 -15.45
CA PRO A 35 -20.24 8.79 -15.28
C PRO A 35 -20.38 9.95 -14.28
N ILE A 36 -19.26 10.30 -13.64
CA ILE A 36 -19.03 11.46 -12.76
C ILE A 36 -19.28 11.17 -11.27
N ASN A 37 -18.25 10.68 -10.56
CA ASN A 37 -17.64 11.46 -9.46
C ASN A 37 -16.49 10.72 -8.76
N ASN A 38 -15.35 11.41 -8.68
CA ASN A 38 -14.14 11.11 -7.92
C ASN A 38 -14.39 11.00 -6.41
N ARG A 39 -15.08 9.96 -5.94
CA ARG A 39 -15.27 9.71 -4.50
C ARG A 39 -14.26 8.70 -3.97
N VAL A 40 -13.52 9.12 -2.96
CA VAL A 40 -12.63 8.26 -2.17
C VAL A 40 -13.48 7.19 -1.47
N LYS A 41 -13.14 5.91 -1.66
CA LYS A 41 -13.82 4.79 -0.96
C LYS A 41 -12.90 4.23 0.13
N HIS A 42 -13.45 4.05 1.33
CA HIS A 42 -12.73 3.50 2.49
C HIS A 42 -13.14 2.04 2.71
N PHE A 43 -12.16 1.14 2.74
CA PHE A 43 -12.37 -0.26 3.06
C PHE A 43 -11.61 -0.59 4.35
N ALA A 44 -12.34 -0.59 5.46
CA ALA A 44 -11.80 -0.92 6.77
C ALA A 44 -11.84 -2.45 6.98
N SER A 45 -10.70 -3.09 7.21
CA SER A 45 -10.65 -4.34 7.98
C SER A 45 -10.41 -3.98 9.45
N ASN A 46 -10.98 -4.74 10.38
CA ASN A 46 -10.64 -4.59 11.79
C ASN A 46 -9.11 -4.71 11.95
N ILE A 47 -8.47 -3.68 12.50
CA ILE A 47 -7.04 -3.65 12.88
C ILE A 47 -6.80 -4.55 14.11
N GLN A 48 -7.49 -5.69 14.21
CA GLN A 48 -7.04 -6.72 15.13
C GLN A 48 -5.73 -7.27 14.58
N VAL A 49 -4.66 -7.06 15.34
CA VAL A 49 -3.29 -7.36 14.96
C VAL A 49 -3.23 -8.77 14.37
N ARG A 50 -2.72 -8.86 13.15
CA ARG A 50 -2.66 -10.07 12.31
C ARG A 50 -1.71 -11.14 12.83
N THR A 51 -1.44 -11.17 14.14
CA THR A 51 -0.47 -12.07 14.78
C THR A 51 -0.71 -13.53 14.40
N HIS A 52 -1.99 -13.93 14.26
CA HIS A 52 -2.37 -15.29 13.87
C HIS A 52 -1.89 -15.70 12.45
N LEU A 53 -1.89 -14.78 11.47
CA LEU A 53 -1.41 -15.07 10.11
C LEU A 53 0.09 -15.36 10.04
N TYR A 54 0.84 -14.93 11.06
CA TYR A 54 2.30 -15.02 11.08
C TYR A 54 2.84 -15.96 12.18
N LYS A 55 1.98 -16.73 12.86
CA LYS A 55 2.37 -17.62 13.96
C LYS A 55 3.41 -18.66 13.53
N ASP A 56 3.24 -19.24 12.34
CA ASP A 56 4.08 -20.35 11.84
C ASP A 56 5.20 -19.87 10.89
N VAL A 57 5.44 -18.56 10.82
CA VAL A 57 6.47 -18.02 9.93
C VAL A 57 7.85 -18.22 10.56
N ASP A 58 8.74 -18.89 9.84
CA ASP A 58 10.16 -18.97 10.19
C ASP A 58 10.77 -17.56 10.23
N ARG A 59 11.06 -17.11 11.45
CA ARG A 59 11.63 -15.78 11.73
C ARG A 59 13.03 -15.61 11.15
N SER A 60 13.80 -16.69 11.03
CA SER A 60 15.15 -16.65 10.44
C SER A 60 15.06 -16.36 8.94
N LEU A 61 14.13 -17.00 8.25
CA LEU A 61 13.86 -16.77 6.83
C LEU A 61 13.25 -15.38 6.60
N ALA A 62 12.32 -14.94 7.47
CA ALA A 62 11.75 -13.61 7.39
C ALA A 62 12.83 -12.52 7.53
N LYS A 63 13.75 -12.68 8.48
CA LYS A 63 14.89 -11.77 8.66
C LYS A 63 15.80 -11.74 7.42
N LYS A 64 16.19 -12.91 6.90
CA LYS A 64 17.00 -12.98 5.66
C LYS A 64 16.34 -12.30 4.46
N ARG A 65 15.00 -12.42 4.34
CA ARG A 65 14.24 -11.75 3.28
C ARG A 65 14.22 -10.24 3.50
N PHE A 66 13.99 -9.79 4.73
CA PHE A 66 14.03 -8.38 5.11
C PHE A 66 15.40 -7.76 4.78
N ASP A 67 16.49 -8.39 5.22
CA ASP A 67 17.86 -7.90 4.98
C ASP A 67 18.17 -7.77 3.48
N ARG A 68 17.71 -8.73 2.66
CA ARG A 68 17.86 -8.68 1.21
C ARG A 68 17.08 -7.54 0.58
N ILE A 69 15.86 -7.30 1.04
CA ILE A 69 14.99 -6.26 0.52
C ILE A 69 15.52 -4.88 0.92
N SER A 70 16.00 -4.74 2.17
CA SER A 70 16.57 -3.49 2.63
C SER A 70 17.80 -3.07 1.83
N LEU A 71 18.61 -4.04 1.40
CA LEU A 71 19.74 -3.79 0.52
C LEU A 71 19.32 -3.43 -0.91
N LYS A 72 18.18 -3.94 -1.38
CA LYS A 72 17.66 -3.68 -2.74
C LYS A 72 17.00 -2.30 -2.86
N PHE A 73 16.43 -1.79 -1.77
CA PHE A 73 15.74 -0.50 -1.71
C PHE A 73 16.37 0.39 -0.62
N PRO A 74 17.63 0.83 -0.80
CA PRO A 74 18.35 1.61 0.20
C PRO A 74 17.77 3.01 0.43
N GLU A 75 16.96 3.51 -0.50
CA GLU A 75 16.27 4.80 -0.39
C GLU A 75 15.15 4.81 0.67
N LEU A 76 14.69 3.62 1.08
CA LEU A 76 13.72 3.48 2.15
C LEU A 76 14.46 3.38 3.50
N ASP A 77 14.10 4.23 4.46
CA ASP A 77 14.65 4.23 5.81
C ASP A 77 14.09 3.06 6.64
N TRP A 78 14.51 1.84 6.30
CA TRP A 78 14.07 0.58 6.92
C TRP A 78 14.19 0.60 8.45
N PRO A 79 15.28 1.10 9.07
CA PRO A 79 15.36 1.19 10.52
C PRO A 79 14.22 2.01 11.15
N SER A 80 13.85 3.15 10.56
CA SER A 80 12.70 3.92 11.04
C SER A 80 11.39 3.15 10.87
N LEU A 81 11.18 2.45 9.75
CA LEU A 81 9.94 1.69 9.52
C LEU A 81 9.73 0.54 10.52
N THR A 82 10.81 0.01 11.09
CA THR A 82 10.71 -0.99 12.17
C THR A 82 10.30 -0.39 13.52
N LYS A 83 10.51 0.91 13.73
CA LYS A 83 10.22 1.61 14.98
C LYS A 83 8.89 2.37 14.94
N GLU A 84 8.54 2.93 13.78
CA GLU A 84 7.43 3.86 13.60
C GLU A 84 6.32 3.26 12.74
N LYS A 85 5.10 3.77 12.91
CA LYS A 85 3.98 3.43 12.03
C LYS A 85 4.11 4.18 10.70
N PHE A 86 3.71 3.52 9.63
CA PHE A 86 3.76 4.12 8.30
C PHE A 86 2.57 3.72 7.44
N ILE A 87 2.36 4.51 6.39
CA ILE A 87 1.38 4.31 5.35
C ILE A 87 2.09 4.23 3.99
N VAL A 88 1.51 3.49 3.06
CA VAL A 88 2.03 3.36 1.70
C VAL A 88 1.05 3.98 0.72
N VAL A 89 1.56 4.71 -0.26
CA VAL A 89 0.77 5.34 -1.32
C VAL A 89 1.28 4.82 -2.67
N THR A 90 0.40 4.26 -3.48
CA THR A 90 0.75 3.82 -4.85
C THR A 90 -0.45 3.91 -5.78
N PHE A 91 -0.26 4.60 -6.92
CA PHE A 91 -1.28 4.68 -7.96
C PHE A 91 -1.06 3.66 -9.09
N GLY A 92 -0.20 2.67 -8.87
CA GLY A 92 0.06 1.61 -9.85
C GLY A 92 0.83 2.10 -11.07
N SER A 93 1.29 1.16 -11.90
CA SER A 93 2.30 1.42 -12.93
C SER A 93 1.86 2.37 -14.05
N LEU A 94 0.55 2.56 -14.25
CA LEU A 94 0.02 3.38 -15.36
C LEU A 94 -0.23 4.83 -14.95
N ALA A 95 -0.66 5.07 -13.72
CA ALA A 95 -0.84 6.41 -13.21
C ALA A 95 0.48 6.96 -12.69
N MET A 96 1.29 7.46 -13.63
CA MET A 96 2.59 8.06 -13.34
C MET A 96 2.39 9.38 -12.59
N ALA A 97 3.08 9.55 -11.46
CA ALA A 97 2.97 10.77 -10.68
C ALA A 97 3.52 12.00 -11.43
N GLU A 98 4.37 11.81 -12.44
CA GLU A 98 4.85 12.88 -13.32
C GLU A 98 3.72 13.60 -14.07
N ASN A 99 2.65 12.87 -14.42
CA ASN A 99 1.48 13.43 -15.10
C ASN A 99 0.44 14.01 -14.12
N MET A 100 0.76 14.04 -12.82
CA MET A 100 -0.15 14.53 -11.80
C MET A 100 -0.27 16.06 -11.85
N PRO A 101 -1.49 16.62 -11.88
CA PRO A 101 -1.69 18.06 -11.75
C PRO A 101 -1.08 18.60 -10.45
N LEU A 102 -0.35 19.73 -10.53
CA LEU A 102 0.33 20.36 -9.38
C LEU A 102 -0.62 20.59 -8.20
N ASN A 103 -1.83 21.09 -8.47
CA ASN A 103 -2.84 21.35 -7.45
C ASN A 103 -3.27 20.06 -6.70
N PHE A 104 -3.28 18.92 -7.37
CA PHE A 104 -3.63 17.63 -6.76
C PHE A 104 -2.47 17.08 -5.94
N ALA A 105 -1.24 17.11 -6.48
CA ALA A 105 -0.04 16.72 -5.75
C ALA A 105 0.13 17.56 -4.46
N GLN A 106 -0.05 18.88 -4.56
CA GLN A 106 0.02 19.80 -3.42
C GLN A 106 -0.98 19.43 -2.33
N LYS A 107 -2.23 19.11 -2.68
CA LYS A 107 -3.27 18.70 -1.72
C LYS A 107 -2.91 17.38 -1.02
N LEU A 108 -2.36 16.40 -1.77
CA LEU A 108 -1.91 15.14 -1.19
C LEU A 108 -0.75 15.37 -0.22
N ILE A 109 0.26 16.14 -0.62
CA ILE A 109 1.43 16.42 0.21
C ILE A 109 1.04 17.20 1.47
N ASP A 110 0.18 18.21 1.32
CA ASP A 110 -0.38 18.96 2.45
C ASP A 110 -1.12 18.03 3.41
N THR A 111 -1.99 17.17 2.91
CA THR A 111 -2.68 16.15 3.72
C THR A 111 -1.68 15.23 4.44
N PHE A 112 -0.64 14.77 3.75
CA PHE A 112 0.38 13.90 4.32
C PHE A 112 1.24 14.60 5.37
N SER A 113 1.46 15.91 5.26
CA SER A 113 2.23 16.67 6.25
C SER A 113 1.60 16.65 7.66
N HIS A 114 0.28 16.54 7.72
CA HIS A 114 -0.49 16.47 8.96
C HIS A 114 -0.60 15.04 9.53
N SER A 115 -0.13 14.03 8.80
CA SER A 115 -0.13 12.64 9.25
C SER A 115 0.93 12.42 10.34
N PRO A 116 0.59 11.82 11.49
CA PRO A 116 1.58 11.47 12.52
C PRO A 116 2.48 10.30 12.10
N SER A 117 2.12 9.60 11.02
CA SER A 117 2.83 8.44 10.48
C SER A 117 3.72 8.82 9.31
N LYS A 118 4.81 8.06 9.13
CA LYS A 118 5.66 8.17 7.93
C LYS A 118 4.88 7.74 6.69
N VAL A 119 5.04 8.45 5.58
CA VAL A 119 4.34 8.22 4.33
C VAL A 119 5.37 7.80 3.28
N ILE A 120 5.22 6.60 2.74
CA ILE A 120 6.04 6.13 1.62
C ILE A 120 5.19 6.19 0.37
N TRP A 121 5.54 7.09 -0.54
CA TRP A 121 4.83 7.26 -1.80
C TRP A 121 5.66 6.71 -2.96
N GLN A 122 5.18 5.60 -3.53
CA GLN A 122 5.66 5.07 -4.79
C GLN A 122 5.07 5.89 -5.96
N THR A 123 5.91 6.67 -6.62
CA THR A 123 5.52 7.64 -7.67
C THR A 123 5.55 7.07 -9.09
N ASN A 124 6.20 5.91 -9.30
CA ASN A 124 6.48 5.31 -10.61
C ASN A 124 7.27 6.21 -11.59
N SER A 125 7.83 7.31 -11.07
CA SER A 125 8.74 8.23 -11.75
C SER A 125 9.89 8.57 -10.81
N ASP A 126 11.03 8.97 -11.34
CA ASP A 126 12.12 9.46 -10.50
C ASP A 126 11.65 10.71 -9.72
N PRO A 127 11.81 10.78 -8.39
CA PRO A 127 11.46 11.99 -7.63
C PRO A 127 12.05 13.29 -8.21
N ALA A 128 13.22 13.23 -8.85
CA ALA A 128 13.86 14.37 -9.49
C ALA A 128 13.18 14.82 -10.81
N SER A 129 12.43 13.93 -11.49
CA SER A 129 11.71 14.25 -12.72
C SER A 129 10.32 14.85 -12.48
N LEU A 130 9.80 14.76 -11.25
CA LEU A 130 8.48 15.25 -10.88
C LEU A 130 8.45 16.79 -10.92
N LEU A 131 7.80 17.36 -11.94
CA LEU A 131 7.70 18.83 -12.11
C LEU A 131 7.03 19.50 -10.90
N TRP A 132 6.00 18.88 -10.33
CA TRP A 132 5.36 19.40 -9.13
C TRP A 132 6.28 19.36 -7.91
N ASN A 133 7.19 18.40 -7.81
CA ASN A 133 8.13 18.30 -6.69
C ASN A 133 9.10 19.48 -6.63
N ARG A 134 9.33 20.19 -7.75
CA ARG A 134 10.11 21.43 -7.78
C ARG A 134 9.37 22.63 -7.18
N ASN A 135 8.04 22.57 -7.18
CA ASN A 135 7.15 23.64 -6.73
C ASN A 135 6.50 23.34 -5.37
N VAL A 136 6.75 22.16 -4.78
CA VAL A 136 6.18 21.74 -3.51
C VAL A 136 7.29 21.33 -2.53
N THR A 137 7.25 21.86 -1.31
CA THR A 137 8.13 21.41 -0.23
C THR A 137 7.67 20.04 0.29
N ILE A 138 8.54 19.03 0.19
CA ILE A 138 8.24 17.69 0.71
C ILE A 138 8.45 17.67 2.23
N PRO A 139 7.41 17.32 3.02
CA PRO A 139 7.50 17.18 4.47
C PRO A 139 8.47 16.08 4.88
N LYS A 140 9.10 16.22 6.07
CA LYS A 140 10.08 15.24 6.59
C LYS A 140 9.51 13.83 6.78
N ASN A 141 8.20 13.70 7.02
CA ASN A 141 7.53 12.42 7.18
C ASN A 141 7.16 11.78 5.84
N VAL A 142 7.35 12.45 4.70
CA VAL A 142 7.05 11.93 3.36
C VAL A 142 8.34 11.50 2.66
N VAL A 143 8.36 10.25 2.21
CA VAL A 143 9.44 9.67 1.41
C VAL A 143 8.88 9.38 0.03
N LEU A 144 9.41 10.06 -0.99
CA LEU A 144 9.12 9.77 -2.39
C LEU A 144 10.11 8.73 -2.89
N THR A 145 9.62 7.64 -3.47
CA THR A 145 10.44 6.66 -4.18
C THR A 145 9.84 6.35 -5.54
N ARG A 146 10.69 6.09 -6.53
CA ARG A 146 10.23 5.59 -7.83
C ARG A 146 9.50 4.26 -7.69
N TRP A 147 10.02 3.36 -6.86
CA TRP A 147 9.48 2.01 -6.70
C TRP A 147 9.58 1.51 -5.26
N ALA A 148 8.53 0.88 -4.75
CA ALA A 148 8.52 0.27 -3.43
C ALA A 148 8.18 -1.23 -3.53
N PRO A 149 8.72 -2.08 -2.64
CA PRO A 149 8.37 -3.50 -2.58
C PRO A 149 7.01 -3.69 -1.89
N ILE A 150 5.91 -3.35 -2.59
CA ILE A 150 4.55 -3.29 -2.02
C ILE A 150 4.21 -4.57 -1.27
N LYS A 151 4.39 -5.74 -1.88
CA LYS A 151 4.07 -7.03 -1.27
C LYS A 151 4.74 -7.22 0.10
N GLU A 152 6.01 -6.85 0.23
CA GLU A 152 6.75 -6.99 1.48
C GLU A 152 6.42 -5.91 2.49
N MET A 153 6.05 -4.71 2.03
CA MET A 153 5.47 -3.68 2.90
C MET A 153 4.10 -4.09 3.45
N LEU A 154 3.26 -4.77 2.65
CA LEU A 154 1.96 -5.29 3.10
C LEU A 154 2.09 -6.34 4.22
N ALA A 155 3.20 -7.08 4.23
CA ALA A 155 3.55 -8.02 5.28
C ALA A 155 4.17 -7.36 6.52
N HIS A 156 4.49 -6.07 6.46
CA HIS A 156 5.19 -5.38 7.55
C HIS A 156 4.23 -5.04 8.71
N PRO A 157 4.57 -5.37 9.97
CA PRO A 157 3.66 -5.21 11.12
C PRO A 157 3.34 -3.74 11.49
N ASN A 158 4.16 -2.79 11.05
CA ASN A 158 3.94 -1.36 11.27
C ASN A 158 3.17 -0.65 10.16
N LEU A 159 2.82 -1.33 9.08
CA LEU A 159 1.95 -0.76 8.07
C LEU A 159 0.54 -0.60 8.64
N GLN A 160 -0.01 0.61 8.57
CA GLN A 160 -1.38 0.88 9.03
C GLN A 160 -2.41 0.63 7.94
N TYR A 161 -2.22 1.24 6.78
CA TYR A 161 -3.09 1.12 5.62
C TYR A 161 -2.34 1.53 4.35
N LEU A 162 -2.95 1.20 3.21
CA LEU A 162 -2.43 1.57 1.89
C LEU A 162 -3.42 2.49 1.16
N ILE A 163 -2.91 3.52 0.48
CA ILE A 163 -3.69 4.37 -0.42
C ILE A 163 -3.39 3.92 -1.85
N CYS A 164 -4.41 3.53 -2.62
CA CYS A 164 -4.24 3.12 -4.02
C CYS A 164 -5.34 3.55 -4.97
N HIS A 165 -5.06 3.42 -6.26
CA HIS A 165 -6.03 3.71 -7.33
C HIS A 165 -7.08 2.62 -7.56
N GLY A 166 -7.03 1.51 -6.81
CA GLY A 166 -7.97 0.39 -6.96
C GLY A 166 -7.59 -0.66 -8.02
N GLY A 167 -6.35 -0.69 -8.50
CA GLY A 167 -5.88 -1.74 -9.41
C GLY A 167 -6.03 -3.15 -8.83
N ILE A 168 -6.57 -4.08 -9.61
CA ILE A 168 -7.00 -5.41 -9.15
C ILE A 168 -5.89 -6.23 -8.48
N ASN A 169 -4.65 -6.13 -8.98
CA ASN A 169 -3.50 -6.82 -8.39
C ASN A 169 -3.22 -6.34 -6.97
N THR A 170 -3.20 -5.02 -6.76
CA THR A 170 -2.99 -4.41 -5.44
C THR A 170 -4.13 -4.76 -4.51
N ILE A 171 -5.38 -4.73 -4.98
CA ILE A 171 -6.54 -5.13 -4.17
C ILE A 171 -6.44 -6.60 -3.74
N ASN A 172 -6.08 -7.51 -4.65
CA ASN A 172 -5.90 -8.92 -4.32
C ASN A 172 -4.81 -9.14 -3.25
N GLU A 173 -3.71 -8.40 -3.32
CA GLU A 173 -2.66 -8.45 -2.30
C GLU A 173 -3.13 -7.88 -0.97
N LEU A 174 -3.83 -6.73 -0.97
CA LEU A 174 -4.41 -6.13 0.23
C LEU A 174 -5.37 -7.08 0.93
N LEU A 175 -6.21 -7.77 0.15
CA LEU A 175 -7.11 -8.80 0.67
C LEU A 175 -6.34 -9.97 1.25
N LEU A 176 -5.34 -10.50 0.53
CA LEU A 176 -4.50 -11.60 0.99
C LEU A 176 -3.78 -11.29 2.31
N PHE A 177 -3.25 -10.07 2.44
CA PHE A 177 -2.54 -9.64 3.64
C PHE A 177 -3.47 -9.07 4.72
N GLY A 178 -4.75 -8.83 4.43
CA GLY A 178 -5.72 -8.25 5.37
C GLY A 178 -5.46 -6.79 5.72
N VAL A 179 -4.93 -6.01 4.77
CA VAL A 179 -4.53 -4.61 4.95
C VAL A 179 -5.69 -3.66 4.64
N PRO A 180 -6.07 -2.76 5.56
CA PRO A 180 -7.04 -1.69 5.25
C PRO A 180 -6.54 -0.79 4.12
N TRP A 181 -7.44 -0.25 3.31
CA TRP A 181 -7.03 0.65 2.24
C TRP A 181 -8.02 1.77 1.95
N ILE A 182 -7.47 2.81 1.31
CA ILE A 182 -8.20 3.96 0.79
C ILE A 182 -8.06 3.95 -0.73
N GLY A 183 -9.20 3.90 -1.42
CA GLY A 183 -9.27 3.96 -2.88
C GLY A 183 -9.37 5.40 -3.38
N VAL A 184 -8.39 5.86 -4.16
CA VAL A 184 -8.40 7.14 -4.88
C VAL A 184 -8.50 6.86 -6.37
N TYR A 185 -9.73 6.87 -6.90
CA TYR A 185 -9.96 6.55 -8.31
C TYR A 185 -9.38 7.63 -9.22
N LEU A 186 -8.48 7.21 -10.11
CA LEU A 186 -7.91 8.04 -11.16
C LEU A 186 -8.66 7.68 -12.44
N GLN A 187 -9.66 8.49 -12.79
CA GLN A 187 -10.35 8.40 -14.08
C GLN A 187 -9.56 9.18 -15.14
#